data_AF-A0A3D4X8Q1-F1
#
_entry.id   AF-A0A3D4X8Q1-F1
#
_cell.length_a   1.000
_cell.length_b   1.000
_cell.length_c   1.000
_cell.angle_alpha   90.00
_cell.angle_beta   90.00
_cell.angle_gamma   90.00
#
_symmetry.space_group_name_H-M   'P 1'
#
loop_
_entity.id
_entity.type
_entity.pdbx_description
1 polymer ?
#
loop_
_entity_poly.entity_id
_entity_poly.type
_entity_poly.pdbx_seq_one_letter_code
_entity_poly.pdbx_strand_id
1 'polypeptide(L)'
;MITVSLRFEDEMKKQLDEMCDEMGMNLTTFFMIYAKKALRDRRIPFEIAAPRDPFYSDSNIAQLKKADQQIKHGQVVVKTIEELEAMEIE
;
A
#
# COMPACT_ATOMS: atom_id res chain seq x y z
N MET A 1 -3.15 15.36 -30.64
CA MET A 1 -2.05 15.35 -29.64
C MET A 1 -2.57 16.05 -28.40
N ILE A 2 -2.41 15.47 -27.21
CA ILE A 2 -2.80 16.08 -25.94
C ILE A 2 -1.52 16.38 -25.16
N THR A 3 -1.41 17.59 -24.65
CA THR A 3 -0.25 18.03 -23.84
C THR A 3 -0.57 17.91 -22.36
N VAL A 4 0.35 17.34 -21.60
CA VAL A 4 0.26 17.26 -20.13
C VAL A 4 1.41 18.07 -19.54
N SER A 5 1.08 19.02 -18.66
CA SER A 5 2.06 19.85 -17.95
C SER A 5 2.20 19.36 -16.52
N LEU A 6 3.41 18.97 -16.13
CA LEU A 6 3.75 18.49 -14.79
C LEU A 6 4.72 19.48 -14.15
N ARG A 7 4.51 19.81 -12.87
CA ARG A 7 5.47 20.60 -12.07
C ARG A 7 6.26 19.67 -11.16
N PHE A 8 7.56 19.88 -11.13
CA PHE A 8 8.50 19.16 -10.28
C PHE A 8 9.28 20.18 -9.47
N GLU A 9 9.74 19.78 -8.28
CA GLU A 9 10.84 20.45 -7.62
C GLU A 9 12.13 20.23 -8.42
N ASP A 10 13.02 21.22 -8.45
CA ASP A 10 14.20 21.23 -9.33
C ASP A 10 15.08 20.00 -9.11
N GLU A 11 15.34 19.64 -7.86
CA GLU A 11 16.19 18.51 -7.50
C GLU A 11 15.53 17.16 -7.86
N MET A 12 14.23 17.02 -7.62
CA MET A 12 13.47 15.82 -8.02
C MET A 12 13.48 15.65 -9.55
N LYS A 13 13.37 16.75 -10.29
CA LYS A 13 13.40 16.71 -11.75
C LYS A 13 14.75 16.23 -12.28
N LYS A 14 15.83 16.71 -11.67
CA LYS A 14 17.21 16.38 -12.03
C LYS A 14 17.51 14.90 -11.78
N GLN A 15 17.19 14.39 -10.59
CA GLN A 15 17.39 12.97 -10.26
C GLN A 15 16.58 12.05 -11.20
N LEU A 16 15.37 12.47 -11.57
CA LEU A 16 14.54 11.71 -12.49
C LEU A 16 15.11 11.69 -13.93
N ASP A 17 15.73 12.78 -14.39
CA ASP A 17 16.42 12.80 -15.70
C ASP A 17 17.65 11.89 -15.68
N GLU A 18 18.51 12.00 -14.66
CA GLU A 18 19.70 11.17 -14.51
C GLU A 18 19.35 9.67 -14.53
N MET A 19 18.32 9.28 -13.77
CA MET A 19 17.80 7.91 -13.78
C MET A 19 17.30 7.49 -15.17
N CYS A 20 16.56 8.34 -15.88
CA CYS A 20 16.06 8.02 -17.22
C CYS A 20 17.22 7.83 -18.23
N ASP A 21 18.26 8.68 -18.15
CA ASP A 21 19.45 8.60 -18.99
C ASP A 21 20.26 7.32 -18.73
N GLU A 22 20.42 6.91 -17.47
CA GLU A 22 21.03 5.62 -17.10
C GLU A 22 20.25 4.43 -17.68
N MET A 23 18.91 4.56 -17.76
CA MET A 23 18.04 3.56 -18.40
C MET A 23 18.00 3.68 -19.93
N GLY A 24 18.72 4.64 -20.53
CA GLY A 24 18.78 4.85 -21.97
C GLY A 24 17.47 5.36 -22.59
N MET A 25 16.67 6.11 -21.83
CA MET A 25 15.40 6.67 -22.32
C MET A 25 15.18 8.10 -21.83
N ASN A 26 14.33 8.85 -22.54
CA ASN A 26 13.95 10.18 -22.06
C ASN A 26 12.70 10.13 -21.16
N LEU A 27 12.48 11.23 -20.45
CA LEU A 27 11.34 11.40 -19.55
C LEU A 27 9.97 11.17 -20.24
N THR A 28 9.82 11.60 -21.50
CA THR A 28 8.58 11.38 -22.26
C THR A 28 8.31 9.89 -22.46
N THR A 29 9.35 9.12 -22.77
CA THR A 29 9.26 7.66 -22.93
C THR A 29 8.90 6.98 -21.62
N PHE A 30 9.53 7.41 -20.51
CA PHE A 30 9.22 6.94 -19.17
C PHE A 30 7.72 7.10 -18.82
N PHE A 31 7.16 8.30 -18.99
CA PHE A 31 5.73 8.54 -18.73
C PHE A 31 4.80 7.76 -19.69
N MET A 32 5.20 7.56 -20.94
CA MET A 32 4.43 6.76 -21.88
C MET A 32 4.41 5.28 -21.50
N ILE A 33 5.52 4.73 -21.03
CA ILE A 33 5.60 3.35 -20.50
C ILE A 33 4.70 3.23 -19.29
N TYR A 34 4.79 4.17 -18.34
CA TYR A 34 3.93 4.23 -17.17
C TYR A 34 2.44 4.21 -17.54
N ALA A 35 2.01 5.12 -18.41
CA ALA A 35 0.62 5.22 -18.84
C ALA A 35 0.14 3.94 -19.54
N LYS A 36 0.95 3.37 -20.45
CA LYS A 36 0.63 2.11 -21.13
C LYS A 36 0.50 0.94 -20.15
N LYS A 37 1.39 0.86 -19.16
CA LYS A 37 1.35 -0.19 -18.14
C LYS A 37 0.11 -0.04 -17.25
N ALA A 38 -0.23 1.18 -16.83
CA ALA A 38 -1.39 1.45 -16.01
C ALA A 38 -2.70 1.11 -16.74
N LEU A 39 -2.79 1.47 -18.02
CA LEU A 39 -3.95 1.14 -18.87
C LEU A 39 -4.10 -0.36 -19.09
N ARG A 40 -2.99 -1.08 -19.31
CA ARG A 40 -3.00 -2.54 -19.53
C ARG A 40 -3.44 -3.28 -18.28
N ASP A 41 -2.87 -2.92 -17.13
CA ASP A 41 -3.10 -3.63 -15.87
C ASP A 41 -4.34 -3.10 -15.12
N ARG A 42 -4.96 -2.02 -15.61
CA ARG A 42 -6.10 -1.33 -14.97
C ARG A 42 -5.85 -0.95 -13.50
N ARG A 43 -4.60 -0.62 -13.18
CA ARG A 43 -4.15 -0.20 -11.84
C ARG A 43 -2.89 0.65 -11.93
N ILE A 44 -2.51 1.28 -10.83
CA ILE A 44 -1.24 2.01 -10.77
C ILE A 44 -0.05 1.02 -10.82
N PRO A 45 0.92 1.19 -11.72
CA PRO A 45 2.08 0.30 -11.94
C PRO A 45 3.11 0.21 -10.80
N PHE A 46 2.78 0.66 -9.60
CA PHE A 46 3.60 0.57 -8.41
C PHE A 46 2.67 0.43 -7.19
N GLU A 47 3.23 -0.05 -6.09
CA GLU A 47 2.49 -0.13 -4.84
C GLU A 47 2.31 1.27 -4.25
N ILE A 48 1.06 1.63 -3.95
CA ILE A 48 0.76 2.86 -3.22
C ILE A 48 0.55 2.46 -1.78
N ALA A 49 1.55 2.71 -0.96
CA ALA A 49 1.47 2.59 0.49
C ALA A 49 1.41 4.00 1.09
N ALA A 50 0.38 4.26 1.89
CA ALA A 50 0.44 5.35 2.86
C ALA A 50 1.40 4.95 3.99
N PRO A 51 1.93 5.89 4.79
CA PRO A 51 2.62 5.56 6.03
C PRO A 51 1.80 4.54 6.82
N ARG A 52 2.43 3.46 7.29
CA ARG A 52 1.73 2.39 8.00
C ARG A 52 0.97 3.00 9.18
N ASP A 53 -0.35 2.90 9.12
CA ASP A 53 -1.21 3.20 10.25
C ASP A 53 -0.72 2.37 11.47
N PRO A 54 -0.68 2.93 12.69
CA PRO A 54 -0.26 2.20 13.89
C PRO A 54 -0.98 0.85 14.07
N PHE A 55 -2.24 0.75 13.61
CA PHE A 55 -3.03 -0.47 13.60
C PHE A 55 -2.44 -1.56 12.69
N TYR A 56 -1.80 -1.22 11.58
CA TYR A 56 -1.15 -2.20 10.69
C TYR A 56 0.36 -2.32 10.94
N SER A 57 0.82 -2.01 12.15
CA SER A 57 2.19 -2.30 12.58
C SER A 57 2.50 -3.80 12.50
N ASP A 58 3.77 -4.16 12.29
CA ASP A 58 4.17 -5.56 12.17
C ASP A 58 3.79 -6.40 13.41
N SER A 59 3.85 -5.77 14.59
CA SER A 59 3.42 -6.39 15.86
C SER A 59 1.93 -6.71 15.85
N ASN A 60 1.08 -5.76 15.43
CA ASN A 60 -0.36 -6.00 15.40
C ASN A 60 -0.76 -6.98 14.28
N ILE A 61 -0.11 -6.93 13.12
CA ILE A 61 -0.30 -7.94 12.06
C ILE A 61 0.06 -9.34 12.56
N ALA A 62 1.12 -9.49 13.37
CA ALA A 62 1.46 -10.78 13.98
C ALA A 62 0.39 -11.26 14.97
N GLN A 63 -0.18 -10.36 15.78
CA GLN A 63 -1.31 -10.66 16.66
C GLN A 63 -2.54 -11.13 15.87
N LEU A 64 -2.91 -10.41 14.80
CA LEU A 64 -4.04 -10.78 13.94
C LEU A 64 -3.85 -12.15 13.29
N LYS A 65 -2.64 -12.47 12.81
CA LYS A 65 -2.32 -13.81 12.27
C LYS A 65 -2.46 -14.91 13.33
N LYS A 66 -2.05 -14.63 14.58
CA LYS A 66 -2.20 -15.57 15.69
C LYS A 66 -3.69 -15.78 16.02
N ALA A 67 -4.48 -14.72 16.06
CA ALA A 67 -5.93 -14.81 16.27
C ALA A 67 -6.62 -15.62 15.15
N ASP A 68 -6.26 -15.41 13.88
CA ASP A 68 -6.76 -16.21 12.75
C ASP A 68 -6.47 -17.71 12.91
N GLN A 69 -5.26 -18.06 13.38
CA GLN A 69 -4.91 -19.46 13.69
C GLN A 69 -5.75 -20.03 14.84
N GLN A 70 -5.97 -19.27 15.91
CA GLN A 70 -6.80 -19.69 17.04
C GLN A 70 -8.24 -19.99 16.61
N ILE A 71 -8.81 -19.12 15.76
CA ILE A 71 -10.15 -19.32 15.17
C ILE A 71 -10.18 -20.62 14.35
N LYS A 72 -9.21 -20.83 13.46
CA LYS A 72 -9.12 -22.05 12.62
C LYS A 72 -8.97 -23.33 13.43
N HIS A 73 -8.28 -23.26 14.57
CA HIS A 73 -8.10 -24.40 15.48
C HIS A 73 -9.24 -24.55 16.50
N GLY A 74 -10.30 -23.74 16.42
CA GLY A 74 -11.43 -23.79 17.35
C GLY A 74 -11.06 -23.38 18.78
N GLN A 75 -9.93 -22.70 18.97
CA GLN A 75 -9.44 -22.20 20.26
C GLN A 75 -10.06 -20.83 20.58
N VAL A 76 -11.38 -20.73 20.46
CA VAL A 76 -12.13 -19.49 20.67
C VAL A 76 -13.31 -19.73 21.59
N VAL A 77 -13.61 -18.72 22.42
CA VAL A 77 -14.80 -18.69 23.25
C VAL A 77 -15.78 -17.73 22.59
N VAL A 78 -16.95 -18.22 22.21
CA VAL A 78 -18.02 -17.39 21.63
C VAL A 78 -18.92 -16.95 22.78
N LYS A 79 -19.08 -15.63 22.93
CA LYS A 79 -19.96 -14.97 23.90
C LYS A 79 -20.65 -13.80 23.22
N THR A 80 -21.86 -13.46 23.65
CA THR A 80 -22.53 -12.22 23.25
C THR A 80 -21.86 -11.01 23.92
N ILE A 81 -22.15 -9.80 23.45
CA ILE A 81 -21.68 -8.57 24.10
C ILE A 81 -22.15 -8.53 25.56
N GLU A 82 -23.41 -8.85 25.81
CA GLU A 82 -24.02 -8.83 27.15
C GLU A 82 -23.31 -9.81 28.11
N GLU A 83 -22.94 -10.99 27.62
CA GLU A 83 -22.20 -12.00 28.40
C GLU A 83 -20.76 -11.60 28.69
N LEU A 84 -20.14 -10.79 27.84
CA LEU A 84 -18.79 -10.26 28.06
C LEU A 84 -18.81 -9.10 29.06
N GLU A 85 -19.78 -8.19 28.93
CA GLU A 85 -19.97 -7.07 29.87
C GLU A 85 -20.23 -7.56 31.29
N ALA A 86 -21.02 -8.65 31.45
CA ALA A 86 -21.25 -9.26 32.75
C ALA A 86 -19.97 -9.81 33.42
N MET A 87 -18.95 -10.20 32.65
CA MET A 87 -17.67 -10.70 33.17
C MET A 87 -16.69 -9.58 33.59
N GLU A 88 -16.93 -8.33 33.16
CA GLU A 88 -16.10 -7.18 33.56
C GLU A 88 -16.47 -6.65 34.96
N ILE A 89 -17.65 -7.05 35.47
CA ILE A 89 -18.24 -6.56 36.72
C ILE A 89 -17.96 -7.53 37.91
N GLU A 90 -17.27 -8.64 37.68
CA GLU A 90 -16.81 -9.59 38.72
C GLU A 90 -15.40 -9.29 39.26
#